data_AF-A0AB34FJB5-F1
#
_entry.id   AF-A0AB34FJB5-F1
#
_cell.length_a   1.000
_cell.length_b   1.000
_cell.length_c   1.000
_cell.angle_alpha   90.00
_cell.angle_beta   90.00
_cell.angle_gamma   90.00
#
_symmetry.space_group_name_H-M   'P 1'
#
loop_
_entity.id
_entity.type
_entity.pdbx_description
1 polymer ?
#
loop_
_entity_poly.entity_id
_entity_poly.type
_entity_poly.pdbx_seq_one_letter_code
_entity_poly.pdbx_strand_id
1 'polypeptide(L)'
;MGFARKMSRLGTKTIDSHPTSAIPDGECEARALLKKTGDARLPISTILGCRFPDQQLICSLLEDYFDAVHWFSLVIYEPNFRERLSYIKDGYAYHAESPFLVLLSMVLCMAAWYRSKRVTPEAAEEWRLWSDDLLQIVEPKSSSDTSSDAEERKRVWWTVYTWDRFASISYGRPLSIKDEDCNAGMPAEFSESPYFVENAVDKELPAIVYSPYQTELSKLYLIASPALTAIFGSISTPTSKEKFESSYALLVSDVTQRLIAWHQQLPPNLTLDLDLDFDPRNSIPQETQREVKTSWLESKLKPKTIHSRYPFKGKPLLWMTCAFGSLGDALFGYDQGIIAGLLVNPVFISKFFSSYGAADGSSDNINPSITGIFVACLQVSAAVGSLVSGSLGDMIGRKKCVRLGGFIYFFTAFIQAFAPDFRTFIIGRTIQGLGVGFLSMTVPVIQTEIAAPHRRGLMVGIEYTFLIGGYALSTWVDFGFYYLIPG
;
A
#
# COMPACT_ATOMS: atom_id res chain seq x y z
N MET A 1 -0.46 16.20 -18.33
CA MET A 1 -1.57 17.04 -17.82
C MET A 1 -2.85 17.01 -18.68
N GLY A 2 -3.00 16.14 -19.70
CA GLY A 2 -4.24 16.02 -20.49
C GLY A 2 -5.39 15.25 -19.79
N PHE A 3 -5.05 14.36 -18.86
CA PHE A 3 -6.02 13.51 -18.16
C PHE A 3 -6.92 14.30 -17.20
N ALA A 4 -6.34 15.23 -16.43
CA ALA A 4 -7.09 16.11 -15.52
C ALA A 4 -8.03 17.09 -16.26
N ARG A 5 -7.66 17.52 -17.48
CA ARG A 5 -8.52 18.37 -18.31
C ARG A 5 -9.64 17.60 -19.00
N LYS A 6 -9.41 16.32 -19.35
CA LYS A 6 -10.45 15.40 -19.83
C LYS A 6 -11.48 15.11 -18.73
N MET A 7 -11.06 14.94 -17.47
CA MET A 7 -11.99 14.84 -16.33
C MET A 7 -12.79 16.13 -16.12
N SER A 8 -12.16 17.30 -16.23
CA SER A 8 -12.86 18.59 -16.10
C SER A 8 -13.91 18.84 -17.19
N ARG A 9 -13.69 18.36 -18.44
CA ARG A 9 -14.70 18.45 -19.52
C ARG A 9 -15.81 17.40 -19.40
N LEU A 10 -15.54 16.25 -18.76
CA LEU A 10 -16.56 15.23 -18.46
C LEU A 10 -17.59 15.73 -17.42
N GLY A 11 -17.19 16.64 -16.52
CA GLY A 11 -18.12 17.27 -15.56
C GLY A 11 -19.07 18.32 -16.14
N THR A 12 -18.91 18.71 -17.41
CA THR A 12 -19.74 19.73 -18.09
C THR A 12 -20.69 19.18 -19.14
N LYS A 13 -20.66 17.87 -19.43
CA LYS A 13 -21.76 17.22 -20.14
C LYS A 13 -22.78 16.82 -19.08
N THR A 14 -24.02 17.29 -19.21
CA THR A 14 -25.18 16.73 -18.52
C THR A 14 -25.25 15.24 -18.87
N ILE A 15 -24.62 14.42 -18.03
CA ILE A 15 -24.76 12.97 -18.04
C ILE A 15 -26.14 12.73 -17.44
N ASP A 16 -27.04 12.16 -18.24
CA ASP A 16 -28.33 11.67 -17.78
C ASP A 16 -28.12 10.83 -16.51
N SER A 17 -28.88 11.16 -15.48
CA SER A 17 -28.76 10.67 -14.11
C SER A 17 -29.12 9.20 -13.98
N HIS A 18 -28.26 8.31 -14.49
CA HIS A 18 -28.23 6.90 -14.14
C HIS A 18 -26.90 6.60 -13.43
N PRO A 19 -26.89 6.58 -12.08
CA PRO A 19 -25.67 6.43 -11.31
C PRO A 19 -25.05 5.05 -11.51
N THR A 20 -23.80 5.05 -11.98
CA THR A 20 -22.92 3.89 -12.07
C THR A 20 -22.37 3.60 -10.67
N SER A 21 -22.62 2.40 -10.14
CA SER A 21 -22.38 2.00 -8.73
C SER A 21 -20.91 1.75 -8.36
N ALA A 22 -19.97 2.43 -9.00
CA ALA A 22 -18.53 2.11 -8.93
C ALA A 22 -17.69 3.06 -8.06
N ILE A 23 -18.30 3.99 -7.32
CA ILE A 23 -17.59 4.90 -6.40
C ILE A 23 -18.18 4.74 -4.99
N PRO A 24 -17.38 4.44 -3.95
CA PRO A 24 -17.84 4.46 -2.57
C PRO A 24 -18.06 5.94 -2.17
N ASP A 25 -19.25 6.25 -1.64
CA ASP A 25 -19.83 7.58 -1.33
C ASP A 25 -20.82 8.19 -2.34
N GLY A 26 -21.33 7.39 -3.29
CA GLY A 26 -22.57 7.76 -3.99
C GLY A 26 -23.78 7.72 -3.05
N GLU A 27 -24.42 8.87 -2.85
CA GLU A 27 -25.55 9.09 -1.93
C GLU A 27 -26.65 8.01 -1.99
N CYS A 28 -27.21 7.72 -0.81
CA CYS A 28 -28.10 6.60 -0.47
C CYS A 28 -29.47 6.60 -1.19
N GLU A 29 -29.70 7.46 -2.19
CA GLU A 29 -30.99 7.58 -2.90
C GLU A 29 -31.25 6.43 -3.90
N ALA A 30 -30.22 5.71 -4.35
CA ALA A 30 -30.39 4.58 -5.27
C ALA A 30 -31.14 3.38 -4.67
N ARG A 31 -31.21 3.25 -3.33
CA ARG A 31 -32.02 2.19 -2.69
C ARG A 31 -33.52 2.46 -2.73
N ALA A 32 -33.93 3.72 -2.91
CA ALA A 32 -35.34 4.04 -3.17
C ALA A 32 -35.77 3.64 -4.60
N LEU A 33 -34.83 3.41 -5.53
CA LEU A 33 -35.09 3.05 -6.93
C LEU A 33 -35.12 1.54 -7.21
N LEU A 34 -34.71 0.69 -6.25
CA LEU A 34 -35.01 -0.75 -6.27
C LEU A 34 -36.37 -1.09 -5.62
N LYS A 35 -37.19 -0.07 -5.34
CA LYS A 35 -38.64 -0.22 -5.21
C LYS A 35 -39.25 -0.42 -6.61
N LYS A 36 -38.84 -1.48 -7.30
CA LYS A 36 -39.59 -1.98 -8.46
C LYS A 36 -40.91 -2.53 -7.93
N THR A 37 -41.92 -1.70 -8.04
CA THR A 37 -43.35 -2.02 -8.04
C THR A 37 -43.61 -3.39 -8.68
N GLY A 38 -43.76 -4.44 -7.87
CA GLY A 38 -44.22 -5.75 -8.36
C GLY A 38 -43.83 -6.99 -7.53
N ASP A 39 -42.68 -7.01 -6.84
CA ASP A 39 -42.24 -8.24 -6.15
C ASP A 39 -42.86 -8.37 -4.75
N ALA A 40 -43.60 -9.45 -4.51
CA ALA A 40 -44.10 -9.81 -3.20
C ALA A 40 -42.93 -10.30 -2.31
N ARG A 41 -42.92 -9.90 -1.03
CA ARG A 41 -41.95 -10.45 -0.06
C ARG A 41 -42.21 -11.95 0.11
N LEU A 42 -41.20 -12.76 -0.12
CA LEU A 42 -41.27 -14.21 0.05
C LEU A 42 -40.57 -14.62 1.36
N PRO A 43 -40.99 -15.71 2.00
CA PRO A 43 -40.28 -16.23 3.15
C PRO A 43 -38.85 -16.62 2.73
N ILE A 44 -37.88 -16.31 3.59
CA ILE A 44 -36.43 -16.49 3.30
C ILE A 44 -36.12 -17.96 2.96
N SER A 45 -36.82 -18.91 3.59
CA SER A 45 -36.68 -20.34 3.31
C SER A 45 -37.05 -20.71 1.88
N THR A 46 -37.98 -20.01 1.24
CA THR A 46 -38.35 -20.23 -0.17
C THR A 46 -37.34 -19.61 -1.13
N ILE A 47 -36.70 -18.50 -0.75
CA ILE A 47 -35.66 -17.84 -1.57
C ILE A 47 -34.37 -18.65 -1.56
N LEU A 48 -33.93 -19.10 -0.37
CA LEU A 48 -32.69 -19.88 -0.20
C LEU A 48 -32.91 -21.38 -0.47
N GLY A 49 -34.15 -21.86 -0.35
CA GLY A 49 -34.52 -23.26 -0.52
C GLY A 49 -34.04 -24.18 0.62
N CYS A 50 -33.67 -23.62 1.77
CA CYS A 50 -33.16 -24.31 2.95
C CYS A 50 -33.78 -23.73 4.23
N ARG A 51 -33.66 -24.45 5.36
CA ARG A 51 -34.07 -23.95 6.68
C ARG A 51 -33.11 -22.84 7.11
N PHE A 52 -33.66 -21.65 7.40
CA PHE A 52 -32.87 -20.51 7.87
C PHE A 52 -32.96 -20.40 9.41
N PRO A 53 -31.89 -20.00 10.12
CA PRO A 53 -31.90 -19.85 11.58
C PRO A 53 -32.91 -18.80 12.08
N ASP A 54 -33.40 -18.98 13.31
CA ASP A 54 -34.27 -18.00 13.97
C ASP A 54 -33.50 -16.71 14.31
N GLN A 55 -34.19 -15.58 14.38
CA GLN A 55 -33.57 -14.26 14.59
C GLN A 55 -32.70 -14.17 15.85
N GLN A 56 -33.09 -14.84 16.94
CA GLN A 56 -32.31 -14.88 18.17
C GLN A 56 -30.97 -15.60 17.97
N LEU A 57 -31.00 -16.68 17.18
CA LEU A 57 -29.81 -17.46 16.86
C LEU A 57 -28.88 -16.70 15.92
N ILE A 58 -29.43 -15.97 14.94
CA ILE A 58 -28.68 -15.08 14.05
C ILE A 58 -27.93 -14.03 14.85
N CYS A 59 -28.61 -13.30 15.74
CA CYS A 59 -27.97 -12.27 16.55
C CYS A 59 -26.86 -12.85 17.42
N SER A 60 -27.10 -14.00 18.06
CA SER A 60 -26.10 -14.65 18.91
C SER A 60 -24.86 -15.12 18.13
N LEU A 61 -25.05 -15.73 16.95
CA LEU A 61 -23.93 -16.16 16.09
C LEU A 61 -23.17 -14.96 15.51
N LEU A 62 -23.85 -13.85 15.23
CA LEU A 62 -23.22 -12.66 14.70
C LEU A 62 -22.27 -12.01 15.72
N GLU A 63 -22.60 -12.00 17.01
CA GLU A 63 -21.67 -11.56 18.05
C GLU A 63 -20.42 -12.45 18.09
N ASP A 64 -20.60 -13.78 18.08
CA ASP A 64 -19.48 -14.72 18.05
C ASP A 64 -18.59 -14.57 16.82
N TYR A 65 -19.17 -14.20 15.68
CA TYR A 65 -18.43 -13.91 14.46
C TYR A 65 -17.56 -12.66 14.61
N PHE A 66 -18.12 -11.54 15.05
CA PHE A 66 -17.37 -10.30 15.23
C PHE A 66 -16.30 -10.43 16.32
N ASP A 67 -16.53 -11.27 17.33
CA ASP A 67 -15.55 -11.62 18.37
C ASP A 67 -14.43 -12.56 17.87
N ALA A 68 -14.73 -13.49 16.96
CA ALA A 68 -13.75 -14.49 16.49
C ALA A 68 -12.96 -14.03 15.26
N VAL A 69 -13.55 -13.20 14.40
CA VAL A 69 -13.05 -12.90 13.05
C VAL A 69 -12.79 -11.41 12.86
N HIS A 70 -12.03 -10.80 13.80
CA HIS A 70 -11.72 -9.37 13.80
C HIS A 70 -11.08 -8.87 12.50
N TRP A 71 -10.29 -9.69 11.80
CA TRP A 71 -9.63 -9.31 10.54
C TRP A 71 -10.62 -9.12 9.37
N PHE A 72 -11.82 -9.69 9.46
CA PHE A 72 -12.86 -9.58 8.43
C PHE A 72 -13.72 -8.31 8.59
N SER A 73 -13.55 -7.55 9.68
CA SER A 73 -14.17 -6.22 9.86
C SER A 73 -13.75 -5.20 8.80
N LEU A 74 -12.62 -5.45 8.10
CA LEU A 74 -12.19 -4.66 6.94
C LEU A 74 -13.04 -4.93 5.69
N VAL A 75 -13.73 -6.08 5.62
CA VAL A 75 -14.58 -6.50 4.50
C VAL A 75 -16.05 -6.17 4.76
N ILE A 76 -16.51 -6.28 6.01
CA ILE A 76 -17.89 -5.98 6.41
C ILE A 76 -17.89 -4.83 7.41
N TYR A 77 -18.47 -3.69 7.00
CA TYR A 77 -18.72 -2.58 7.91
C TYR A 77 -19.93 -2.89 8.81
N GLU A 78 -19.65 -3.21 10.07
CA GLU A 78 -20.63 -3.71 11.05
C GLU A 78 -21.89 -2.82 11.19
N PRO A 79 -21.81 -1.48 11.30
CA PRO A 79 -23.01 -0.66 11.48
C PRO A 79 -24.02 -0.78 10.33
N ASN A 80 -23.55 -0.75 9.07
CA ASN A 80 -24.40 -0.90 7.88
C ASN A 80 -24.92 -2.34 7.75
N PHE A 81 -24.11 -3.34 8.13
CA PHE A 81 -24.53 -4.73 8.11
C PHE A 81 -25.69 -5.00 9.09
N ARG A 82 -25.62 -4.47 10.32
CA ARG A 82 -26.68 -4.58 11.33
C ARG A 82 -27.94 -3.81 10.94
N GLU A 83 -27.78 -2.65 10.29
CA GLU A 83 -28.91 -1.90 9.73
C GLU A 83 -29.63 -2.73 8.66
N ARG A 84 -28.91 -3.37 7.75
CA ARG A 84 -29.49 -4.27 6.72
C ARG A 84 -30.21 -5.47 7.32
N LEU A 85 -29.69 -6.04 8.40
CA LEU A 85 -30.35 -7.14 9.12
C LEU A 85 -31.71 -6.72 9.70
N SER A 86 -31.88 -5.44 10.04
CA SER A 86 -33.14 -4.94 10.60
C SER A 86 -34.33 -5.05 9.64
N TYR A 87 -34.09 -5.00 8.33
CA TYR A 87 -35.13 -5.12 7.30
C TYR A 87 -35.64 -6.56 7.12
N ILE A 88 -34.86 -7.55 7.56
CA ILE A 88 -35.14 -8.99 7.37
C ILE A 88 -35.65 -9.65 8.68
N LYS A 89 -35.82 -8.86 9.75
CA LYS A 89 -36.33 -9.34 11.05
C LYS A 89 -37.68 -10.05 10.98
N ASP A 90 -38.51 -9.68 10.01
CA ASP A 90 -39.85 -10.27 9.85
C ASP A 90 -39.82 -11.72 9.30
N GLY A 91 -38.65 -12.25 8.89
CA GLY A 91 -38.53 -13.58 8.27
C GLY A 91 -38.87 -13.62 6.77
N TYR A 92 -39.09 -12.44 6.16
CA TYR A 92 -39.41 -12.27 4.75
C TYR A 92 -38.40 -11.34 4.06
N ALA A 93 -38.03 -11.65 2.83
CA ALA A 93 -37.09 -10.87 2.03
C ALA A 93 -37.58 -10.73 0.57
N TYR A 94 -37.00 -9.80 -0.17
CA TYR A 94 -37.19 -9.71 -1.62
C TYR A 94 -36.20 -10.61 -2.35
N HIS A 95 -36.54 -11.10 -3.54
CA HIS A 95 -35.61 -11.90 -4.35
C HIS A 95 -34.32 -11.11 -4.69
N ALA A 96 -34.44 -9.79 -4.85
CA ALA A 96 -33.31 -8.88 -5.05
C ALA A 96 -32.31 -8.84 -3.86
N GLU A 97 -32.72 -9.27 -2.67
CA GLU A 97 -31.87 -9.33 -1.47
C GLU A 97 -31.14 -10.67 -1.33
N SER A 98 -31.31 -11.60 -2.29
CA SER A 98 -30.62 -12.90 -2.33
C SER A 98 -29.10 -12.80 -2.13
N PRO A 99 -28.35 -11.86 -2.76
CA PRO A 99 -26.90 -11.74 -2.54
C PRO A 99 -26.53 -11.39 -1.09
N PHE A 100 -27.38 -10.61 -0.42
CA PHE A 100 -27.17 -10.29 1.00
C PHE A 100 -27.49 -11.48 1.90
N LEU A 101 -28.52 -12.25 1.57
CA LEU A 101 -28.85 -13.48 2.29
C LEU A 101 -27.74 -14.54 2.15
N VAL A 102 -27.12 -14.67 0.97
CA VAL A 102 -25.95 -15.55 0.77
C VAL A 102 -24.75 -15.08 1.60
N LEU A 103 -24.47 -13.77 1.60
CA LEU A 103 -23.42 -13.19 2.44
C LEU A 103 -23.70 -13.44 3.93
N LEU A 104 -24.94 -13.27 4.37
CA LEU A 104 -25.37 -13.53 5.74
C LEU A 104 -25.22 -15.02 6.10
N SER A 105 -25.60 -15.93 5.20
CA SER A 105 -25.39 -17.38 5.38
C SER A 105 -23.92 -17.74 5.50
N MET A 106 -23.04 -17.12 4.72
CA MET A 106 -21.58 -17.33 4.81
C MET A 106 -21.01 -16.85 6.15
N VAL A 107 -21.46 -15.69 6.64
CA VAL A 107 -21.08 -15.16 7.96
C VAL A 107 -21.55 -16.08 9.08
N LEU A 108 -22.80 -16.54 9.03
CA LEU A 108 -23.38 -17.45 10.01
C LEU A 108 -22.75 -18.85 9.96
N CYS A 109 -22.38 -19.34 8.78
CA CYS A 109 -21.64 -20.59 8.59
C CYS A 109 -20.30 -20.53 9.34
N MET A 110 -19.51 -19.46 9.11
CA MET A 110 -18.25 -19.26 9.81
C MET A 110 -18.46 -19.14 11.33
N ALA A 111 -19.49 -18.38 11.75
CA ALA A 111 -19.82 -18.23 13.16
C ALA A 111 -20.11 -19.59 13.84
N ALA A 112 -20.95 -20.42 13.20
CA ALA A 112 -21.30 -21.74 13.69
C ALA A 112 -20.07 -22.67 13.74
N TRP A 113 -19.21 -22.60 12.72
CA TRP A 113 -17.94 -23.35 12.72
C TRP A 113 -17.03 -22.93 13.88
N TYR A 114 -16.84 -21.64 14.12
CA TYR A 114 -16.03 -21.14 15.24
C TYR A 114 -16.63 -21.49 16.60
N ARG A 115 -17.96 -21.40 16.75
CA ARG A 115 -18.67 -21.83 17.95
C ARG A 115 -18.47 -23.32 18.21
N SER A 116 -18.49 -24.17 17.17
CA SER A 116 -18.23 -25.61 17.30
C SER A 116 -16.84 -25.94 17.87
N LYS A 117 -15.85 -25.04 17.70
CA LYS A 117 -14.48 -25.21 18.23
C LYS A 117 -14.34 -24.80 19.69
N ARG A 118 -15.28 -24.01 20.21
CA ARG A 118 -15.26 -23.48 21.60
C ARG A 118 -16.08 -24.31 22.58
N VAL A 119 -17.00 -25.14 22.08
CA VAL A 119 -17.96 -25.90 22.89
C VAL A 119 -17.50 -27.36 23.08
N THR A 120 -18.05 -28.04 24.10
CA THR A 120 -17.83 -29.48 24.35
C THR A 120 -18.21 -30.34 23.14
N PRO A 121 -17.58 -31.51 22.94
CA PRO A 121 -17.72 -32.31 21.72
C PRO A 121 -19.17 -32.73 21.40
N GLU A 122 -20.00 -32.95 22.42
CA GLU A 122 -21.42 -33.33 22.26
C GLU A 122 -22.26 -32.18 21.68
N ALA A 123 -22.05 -30.95 22.13
CA ALA A 123 -22.75 -29.79 21.60
C ALA A 123 -22.05 -29.20 20.34
N ALA A 124 -20.80 -29.58 20.06
CA ALA A 124 -20.09 -29.19 18.85
C ALA A 124 -20.66 -29.83 17.57
N GLU A 125 -21.27 -31.01 17.67
CA GLU A 125 -21.84 -31.73 16.53
C GLU A 125 -23.04 -30.97 15.92
N GLU A 126 -23.91 -30.41 16.77
CA GLU A 126 -25.04 -29.58 16.33
C GLU A 126 -24.58 -28.34 15.55
N TRP A 127 -23.52 -27.67 16.02
CA TRP A 127 -22.99 -26.47 15.34
C TRP A 127 -22.28 -26.80 14.03
N ARG A 128 -21.71 -28.01 13.90
CA ARG A 128 -21.14 -28.49 12.64
C ARG A 128 -22.24 -28.77 11.61
N LEU A 129 -23.34 -29.38 12.03
CA LEU A 129 -24.50 -29.59 11.16
C LEU A 129 -25.07 -28.25 10.66
N TRP A 130 -25.22 -27.26 11.53
CA TRP A 130 -25.64 -25.91 11.12
C TRP A 130 -24.65 -25.24 10.17
N SER A 131 -23.35 -25.41 10.40
CA SER A 131 -22.30 -24.90 9.49
C SER A 131 -22.44 -25.53 8.11
N ASP A 132 -22.61 -26.85 8.03
CA ASP A 132 -22.73 -27.58 6.77
C ASP A 132 -24.03 -27.25 6.03
N ASP A 133 -25.15 -27.14 6.74
CA ASP A 133 -26.44 -26.71 6.17
C ASP A 133 -26.39 -25.29 5.59
N LEU A 134 -25.71 -24.36 6.28
CA LEU A 134 -25.51 -23.00 5.80
C LEU A 134 -24.49 -22.93 4.65
N LEU A 135 -23.50 -23.82 4.64
CA LEU A 135 -22.53 -23.93 3.55
C LEU A 135 -23.20 -24.38 2.25
N GLN A 136 -24.17 -25.30 2.32
CA GLN A 136 -24.95 -25.73 1.15
C GLN A 136 -25.76 -24.60 0.50
N ILE A 137 -26.08 -23.53 1.25
CA ILE A 137 -26.73 -22.32 0.69
C ILE A 137 -25.71 -21.47 -0.09
N VAL A 138 -24.45 -21.49 0.34
CA VAL A 138 -23.34 -20.73 -0.28
C VAL A 138 -22.78 -21.50 -1.49
N GLU A 139 -22.81 -22.83 -1.45
CA GLU A 139 -22.45 -23.66 -2.59
C GLU A 139 -23.51 -23.52 -3.70
N PRO A 140 -23.09 -23.25 -4.95
CA PRO A 140 -24.04 -23.07 -6.04
C PRO A 140 -24.80 -24.38 -6.32
N LYS A 141 -26.14 -24.34 -6.27
CA LYS A 141 -27.00 -25.44 -6.71
C LYS A 141 -26.63 -25.80 -8.15
N SER A 142 -26.07 -26.99 -8.36
CA SER A 142 -25.52 -27.50 -9.62
C SER A 142 -26.55 -27.76 -10.73
N SER A 143 -27.76 -27.18 -10.67
CA SER A 143 -28.84 -27.46 -11.60
C SER A 143 -29.11 -26.36 -12.63
N SER A 144 -28.22 -25.38 -12.77
CA SER A 144 -28.25 -24.44 -13.90
C SER A 144 -26.88 -23.83 -14.19
N ASP A 145 -25.83 -24.64 -14.38
CA ASP A 145 -24.59 -24.12 -14.98
C ASP A 145 -24.91 -23.73 -16.43
N THR A 146 -25.32 -22.48 -16.61
CA THR A 146 -25.33 -21.89 -17.95
C THR A 146 -23.88 -21.80 -18.41
N SER A 147 -23.62 -21.92 -19.72
CA SER A 147 -22.27 -21.76 -20.28
C SER A 147 -21.59 -20.44 -19.85
N SER A 148 -22.37 -19.44 -19.41
CA SER A 148 -21.89 -18.16 -18.87
C SER A 148 -21.25 -18.33 -17.48
N ASP A 149 -21.91 -19.05 -16.57
CA ASP A 149 -21.44 -19.21 -15.18
C ASP A 149 -20.10 -19.96 -15.12
N ALA A 150 -19.92 -20.96 -15.99
CA ALA A 150 -18.67 -21.68 -16.13
C ALA A 150 -17.53 -20.78 -16.66
N GLU A 151 -17.83 -19.86 -17.58
CA GLU A 151 -16.85 -18.88 -18.09
C GLU A 151 -16.51 -17.80 -17.06
N GLU A 152 -17.48 -17.32 -16.29
CA GLU A 152 -17.23 -16.38 -15.20
C GLU A 152 -16.29 -16.98 -14.15
N ARG A 153 -16.50 -18.25 -13.78
CA ARG A 153 -15.58 -18.96 -12.86
C ARG A 153 -14.17 -19.08 -13.42
N LYS A 154 -14.02 -19.40 -14.71
CA LYS A 154 -12.69 -19.44 -15.36
C LYS A 154 -12.01 -18.08 -15.27
N ARG A 155 -12.72 -16.98 -15.57
CA ARG A 155 -12.16 -15.62 -15.54
C ARG A 155 -11.73 -15.20 -14.14
N VAL A 156 -12.57 -15.47 -13.13
CA VAL A 156 -12.24 -15.20 -11.72
C VAL A 156 -10.98 -15.99 -11.32
N TRP A 157 -10.93 -17.27 -11.67
CA TRP A 157 -9.77 -18.11 -11.38
C TRP A 157 -8.48 -17.58 -12.02
N TRP A 158 -8.49 -17.24 -13.31
CA TRP A 158 -7.32 -16.69 -14.01
C TRP A 158 -6.91 -15.31 -13.49
N THR A 159 -7.85 -14.52 -12.98
CA THR A 159 -7.57 -13.23 -12.33
C THR A 159 -6.82 -13.44 -11.01
N VAL A 160 -7.29 -14.37 -10.17
CA VAL A 160 -6.63 -14.73 -8.91
C VAL A 160 -5.23 -15.30 -9.17
N TYR A 161 -5.11 -16.16 -10.19
CA TYR A 161 -3.85 -16.74 -10.64
C TYR A 161 -2.82 -15.67 -11.07
N THR A 162 -3.27 -14.69 -11.84
CA THR A 162 -2.45 -13.56 -12.31
C THR A 162 -2.04 -12.66 -11.13
N TRP A 163 -2.97 -12.42 -10.21
CA TRP A 163 -2.71 -11.63 -9.01
C TRP A 163 -1.67 -12.28 -8.08
N ASP A 164 -1.73 -13.61 -7.86
CA ASP A 164 -0.74 -14.31 -7.03
C ASP A 164 0.69 -14.12 -7.56
N ARG A 165 0.88 -14.23 -8.87
CA ARG A 165 2.19 -14.04 -9.53
C ARG A 165 2.66 -12.59 -9.49
N PHE A 166 1.76 -11.65 -9.74
CA PHE A 166 2.05 -10.23 -9.57
C PHE A 166 2.48 -9.90 -8.14
N ALA A 167 1.78 -10.45 -7.14
CA ALA A 167 2.11 -10.31 -5.73
C ALA A 167 3.45 -10.96 -5.38
N SER A 168 3.76 -12.14 -5.92
CA SER A 168 5.08 -12.77 -5.77
C SER A 168 6.21 -11.92 -6.33
N ILE A 169 6.05 -11.33 -7.52
CA ILE A 169 7.05 -10.44 -8.12
C ILE A 169 7.21 -9.16 -7.29
N SER A 170 6.10 -8.54 -6.87
CA SER A 170 6.10 -7.24 -6.21
C SER A 170 6.55 -7.31 -4.76
N TYR A 171 6.13 -8.35 -4.03
CA TYR A 171 6.36 -8.50 -2.59
C TYR A 171 7.41 -9.55 -2.25
N GLY A 172 7.92 -10.30 -3.23
CA GLY A 172 8.99 -11.28 -3.04
C GLY A 172 8.58 -12.53 -2.25
N ARG A 173 7.30 -12.92 -2.31
CA ARG A 173 6.75 -14.08 -1.60
C ARG A 173 6.76 -15.34 -2.49
N PRO A 174 6.89 -16.55 -1.91
CA PRO A 174 6.73 -17.79 -2.67
C PRO A 174 5.32 -17.86 -3.29
N LEU A 175 5.22 -18.49 -4.46
CA LEU A 175 3.95 -18.69 -5.15
C LEU A 175 3.03 -19.57 -4.28
N SER A 176 1.78 -19.14 -4.13
CA SER A 176 0.79 -19.87 -3.34
C SER A 176 0.04 -20.89 -4.20
N ILE A 177 -0.19 -20.56 -5.48
CA ILE A 177 -0.86 -21.42 -6.44
C ILE A 177 0.17 -22.12 -7.32
N LYS A 178 0.23 -23.45 -7.25
CA LYS A 178 1.11 -24.24 -8.10
C LYS A 178 0.47 -24.49 -9.46
N ASP A 179 1.31 -24.56 -10.49
CA ASP A 179 0.85 -24.82 -11.86
C ASP A 179 0.27 -26.24 -12.02
N GLU A 180 0.74 -27.19 -11.22
CA GLU A 180 0.26 -28.59 -11.19
C GLU A 180 -1.19 -28.72 -10.70
N ASP A 181 -1.68 -27.74 -9.93
CA ASP A 181 -3.04 -27.72 -9.37
C ASP A 181 -4.03 -26.95 -10.28
N CYS A 182 -3.57 -26.47 -11.44
CA CYS A 182 -4.39 -25.74 -12.42
C CYS A 182 -5.05 -26.69 -13.42
N ASN A 183 -6.32 -26.99 -13.20
CA ASN A 183 -7.13 -27.79 -14.14
C ASN A 183 -8.07 -26.92 -15.02
N ALA A 184 -8.01 -25.59 -14.89
CA ALA A 184 -8.87 -24.67 -15.63
C ALA A 184 -8.30 -24.35 -17.02
N GLY A 185 -9.11 -24.51 -18.07
CA GLY A 185 -8.77 -24.03 -19.41
C GLY A 185 -8.75 -22.50 -19.50
N MET A 186 -8.12 -21.96 -20.55
CA MET A 186 -8.11 -20.51 -20.81
C MET A 186 -9.55 -19.99 -21.02
N PRO A 187 -9.86 -18.75 -20.59
CA PRO A 187 -11.18 -18.15 -20.83
C PRO A 187 -11.45 -18.00 -22.33
N ALA A 188 -12.71 -18.16 -22.74
CA ALA A 188 -13.10 -17.95 -24.13
C ALA A 188 -13.01 -16.46 -24.54
N GLU A 189 -12.75 -16.20 -25.81
CA GLU A 189 -12.85 -14.84 -26.37
C GLU A 189 -14.32 -14.46 -26.51
N PHE A 190 -14.68 -13.25 -26.06
CA PHE A 190 -16.05 -12.74 -26.13
C PHE A 190 -16.05 -11.26 -26.52
N SER A 191 -17.02 -10.85 -27.34
CA SER A 191 -17.24 -9.44 -27.71
C SER A 191 -17.95 -8.70 -26.57
N GLU A 192 -17.21 -7.90 -25.81
CA GLU A 192 -17.65 -7.31 -24.54
C GLU A 192 -18.66 -6.14 -24.68
N SER A 193 -19.24 -5.91 -25.86
CA SER A 193 -20.33 -4.93 -25.99
C SER A 193 -21.35 -5.25 -27.09
N PRO A 194 -22.59 -5.66 -26.72
CA PRO A 194 -23.72 -5.66 -27.66
C PRO A 194 -24.37 -4.27 -27.85
N TYR A 195 -23.99 -3.27 -27.04
CA TYR A 195 -24.65 -1.94 -27.02
C TYR A 195 -23.79 -0.80 -27.60
N PHE A 196 -22.46 -0.95 -27.65
CA PHE A 196 -21.61 -0.10 -28.48
C PHE A 196 -21.62 -0.66 -29.91
N VAL A 197 -22.68 -0.35 -30.64
CA VAL A 197 -22.69 -0.54 -32.10
C VAL A 197 -21.71 0.49 -32.66
N GLU A 198 -20.55 0.03 -33.15
CA GLU A 198 -19.70 0.84 -34.02
C GLU A 198 -20.56 1.33 -35.19
N ASN A 199 -20.69 2.66 -35.32
CA ASN A 199 -21.32 3.25 -36.49
C ASN A 199 -20.62 2.67 -37.73
N ALA A 200 -21.40 2.15 -38.67
CA ALA A 200 -20.99 1.33 -39.81
C ALA A 200 -20.10 2.02 -40.88
N VAL A 201 -19.30 3.00 -40.50
CA VAL A 201 -18.44 3.80 -41.38
C VAL A 201 -17.01 3.25 -41.45
N ASP A 202 -16.50 2.58 -40.41
CA ASP A 202 -15.12 2.05 -40.38
C ASP A 202 -15.11 0.51 -40.36
N LYS A 203 -15.44 -0.11 -41.50
CA LYS A 203 -15.46 -1.58 -41.68
C LYS A 203 -14.06 -2.24 -41.80
N GLU A 204 -12.97 -1.48 -41.69
CA GLU A 204 -11.61 -1.97 -41.96
C GLU A 204 -10.76 -2.20 -40.70
N LEU A 205 -11.19 -1.77 -39.52
CA LEU A 205 -10.45 -1.98 -38.28
C LEU A 205 -11.11 -3.11 -37.45
N PRO A 206 -10.37 -4.15 -37.03
CA PRO A 206 -10.92 -5.23 -36.21
C PRO A 206 -11.36 -4.65 -34.86
N ALA A 207 -12.61 -4.93 -34.46
CA ALA A 207 -13.17 -4.51 -33.18
C ALA A 207 -12.22 -4.85 -32.02
N ILE A 208 -11.79 -3.84 -31.26
CA ILE A 208 -10.81 -4.02 -30.18
C ILE A 208 -11.52 -4.66 -28.99
N VAL A 209 -11.20 -5.92 -28.73
CA VAL A 209 -11.72 -6.69 -27.59
C VAL A 209 -10.66 -6.74 -26.48
N TYR A 210 -11.05 -6.60 -25.21
CA TYR A 210 -10.13 -6.68 -24.06
C TYR A 210 -9.79 -8.12 -23.65
N SER A 211 -10.66 -9.08 -23.94
CA SER A 211 -10.45 -10.49 -23.58
C SER A 211 -9.16 -11.13 -24.14
N PRO A 212 -8.72 -10.87 -25.39
CA PRO A 212 -7.43 -11.37 -25.89
C PRO A 212 -6.23 -10.87 -25.09
N TYR A 213 -6.25 -9.61 -24.62
CA TYR A 213 -5.17 -9.07 -23.78
C TYR A 213 -5.03 -9.85 -22.47
N GLN A 214 -6.14 -10.12 -21.77
CA GLN A 214 -6.10 -10.84 -20.50
C GLN A 214 -5.63 -12.29 -20.67
N THR A 215 -6.03 -12.94 -21.76
CA THR A 215 -5.59 -14.30 -22.09
C THR A 215 -4.08 -14.33 -22.38
N GLU A 216 -3.57 -13.38 -23.18
CA GLU A 216 -2.13 -13.28 -23.47
C GLU A 216 -1.30 -12.91 -22.23
N LEU A 217 -1.82 -12.06 -21.36
CA LEU A 217 -1.20 -11.74 -20.07
C LEU A 217 -1.10 -12.99 -19.18
N SER A 218 -2.16 -13.79 -19.12
CA SER A 218 -2.19 -15.05 -18.35
C SER A 218 -1.17 -16.08 -18.89
N LYS A 219 -1.03 -16.18 -20.22
CA LYS A 219 0.00 -17.01 -20.88
C LYS A 219 1.41 -16.53 -20.56
N LEU A 220 1.65 -15.22 -20.53
CA LEU A 220 2.95 -14.66 -20.17
C LEU A 220 3.34 -15.04 -18.73
N TYR A 221 2.39 -14.98 -17.79
CA TYR A 221 2.61 -15.37 -16.40
C TYR A 221 2.84 -16.88 -16.23
N LEU A 222 2.24 -17.73 -17.07
CA LEU A 222 2.57 -19.16 -17.15
C LEU A 222 4.02 -19.38 -17.63
N ILE A 223 4.47 -18.64 -18.65
CA ILE A 223 5.85 -18.73 -19.15
C ILE A 223 6.86 -18.32 -18.07
N ALA A 224 6.53 -17.31 -17.27
CA ALA A 224 7.38 -16.82 -16.18
C ALA A 224 7.37 -17.73 -14.93
N SER A 225 6.35 -18.57 -14.76
CA SER A 225 6.11 -19.35 -13.53
C SER A 225 7.28 -20.25 -13.10
N PRO A 226 7.97 -20.99 -13.99
CA PRO A 226 9.13 -21.80 -13.61
C PRO A 226 10.29 -20.95 -13.06
N ALA A 227 10.51 -19.77 -13.63
CA ALA A 227 11.52 -18.83 -13.14
C ALA A 227 11.15 -18.25 -11.78
N LEU A 228 9.89 -17.87 -11.58
CA LEU A 228 9.38 -17.36 -10.31
C LEU A 228 9.47 -18.42 -9.21
N THR A 229 9.15 -19.68 -9.50
CA THR A 229 9.28 -20.79 -8.56
C THR A 229 10.74 -21.04 -8.17
N ALA A 230 11.67 -21.01 -9.13
CA ALA A 230 13.09 -21.17 -8.85
C ALA A 230 13.63 -20.03 -7.95
N ILE A 231 13.22 -18.79 -8.23
CA ILE A 231 13.72 -17.60 -7.52
C ILE A 231 13.11 -17.47 -6.12
N PHE A 232 11.79 -17.65 -5.98
CA PHE A 232 11.07 -17.39 -4.73
C PHE A 232 10.75 -18.65 -3.93
N GLY A 233 10.74 -19.84 -4.54
CA GLY A 233 10.48 -21.12 -3.87
C GLY A 233 11.70 -21.76 -3.20
N SER A 234 12.92 -21.33 -3.53
CA SER A 234 14.17 -21.96 -3.06
C SER A 234 14.72 -21.41 -1.73
N ILE A 235 13.97 -20.57 -1.03
CA ILE A 235 14.43 -19.88 0.19
C ILE A 235 14.71 -20.85 1.38
N SER A 236 14.37 -22.13 1.28
CA SER A 236 14.32 -23.03 2.46
C SER A 236 15.47 -24.04 2.64
N THR A 237 16.45 -24.21 1.73
CA THR A 237 17.54 -25.20 1.98
C THR A 237 18.95 -24.76 1.51
N PRO A 238 19.96 -24.74 2.41
CA PRO A 238 21.31 -24.24 2.11
C PRO A 238 22.16 -25.14 1.18
N THR A 239 21.78 -26.41 0.97
CA THR A 239 22.47 -27.39 0.12
C THR A 239 22.19 -27.23 -1.39
N SER A 240 21.30 -26.32 -1.78
CA SER A 240 20.82 -26.18 -3.17
C SER A 240 21.59 -25.15 -4.02
N LYS A 241 22.42 -24.29 -3.42
CA LYS A 241 23.04 -23.14 -4.10
C LYS A 241 24.01 -23.50 -5.23
N GLU A 242 24.80 -24.57 -5.11
CA GLU A 242 25.76 -24.97 -6.17
C GLU A 242 25.07 -25.64 -7.37
N LYS A 243 23.98 -26.39 -7.14
CA LYS A 243 23.13 -26.92 -8.23
C LYS A 243 22.27 -25.82 -8.88
N PHE A 244 21.98 -24.75 -8.16
CA PHE A 244 21.16 -23.64 -8.63
C PHE A 244 21.85 -22.81 -9.72
N GLU A 245 23.15 -22.53 -9.60
CA GLU A 245 23.87 -21.69 -10.58
C GLU A 245 24.00 -22.35 -11.98
N SER A 246 24.21 -23.66 -12.03
CA SER A 246 24.30 -24.41 -13.30
C SER A 246 22.94 -24.64 -13.96
N SER A 247 21.88 -24.82 -13.17
CA SER A 247 20.50 -24.98 -13.67
C SER A 247 19.87 -23.65 -14.12
N TYR A 248 20.30 -22.52 -13.55
CA TYR A 248 19.75 -21.19 -13.86
C TYR A 248 19.96 -20.78 -15.32
N ALA A 249 21.12 -21.06 -15.90
CA ALA A 249 21.41 -20.72 -17.30
C ALA A 249 20.48 -21.47 -18.27
N LEU A 250 20.20 -22.74 -17.99
CA LEU A 250 19.27 -23.56 -18.78
C LEU A 250 17.82 -23.06 -18.63
N LEU A 251 17.41 -22.71 -17.41
CA LEU A 251 16.08 -22.15 -17.13
C LEU A 251 15.86 -20.82 -17.86
N VAL A 252 16.83 -19.91 -17.82
CA VAL A 252 16.76 -18.63 -18.52
C VAL A 252 16.68 -18.84 -20.03
N SER A 253 17.46 -19.79 -20.57
CA SER A 253 17.42 -20.11 -22.00
C SER A 253 16.05 -20.64 -22.44
N ASP A 254 15.46 -21.58 -21.68
CA ASP A 254 14.13 -22.14 -21.97
C ASP A 254 13.03 -21.08 -21.88
N VAL A 255 13.01 -20.28 -20.81
CA VAL A 255 12.03 -19.18 -20.66
C VAL A 255 12.18 -18.14 -21.76
N THR A 256 13.41 -17.79 -22.14
CA THR A 256 13.67 -16.85 -23.25
C THR A 256 13.15 -17.38 -24.57
N GLN A 257 13.38 -18.67 -24.87
CA GLN A 257 12.88 -19.30 -26.09
C GLN A 257 11.35 -19.32 -26.13
N ARG A 258 10.69 -19.63 -25.02
CA ARG A 258 9.22 -19.59 -24.90
C ARG A 258 8.67 -18.17 -25.06
N LEU A 259 9.34 -17.17 -24.52
CA LEU A 259 8.94 -15.77 -24.62
C LEU A 259 9.07 -15.23 -26.06
N ILE A 260 10.13 -15.64 -26.77
CA ILE A 260 10.29 -15.32 -28.20
C ILE A 260 9.19 -16.00 -29.02
N ALA A 261 8.91 -17.28 -28.76
CA ALA A 261 7.84 -18.01 -29.46
C ALA A 261 6.46 -17.38 -29.20
N TRP A 262 6.18 -17.00 -27.96
CA TRP A 262 4.96 -16.28 -27.59
C TRP A 262 4.84 -14.93 -28.31
N HIS A 263 5.91 -14.14 -28.34
CA HIS A 263 5.92 -12.85 -29.03
C HIS A 263 5.67 -12.98 -30.54
N GLN A 264 6.16 -14.05 -31.17
CA GLN A 264 5.90 -14.33 -32.59
C GLN A 264 4.46 -14.79 -32.88
N GLN A 265 3.77 -15.31 -31.87
CA GLN A 265 2.37 -15.79 -31.98
C GLN A 265 1.35 -14.73 -31.54
N LEU A 266 1.80 -13.53 -31.20
CA LEU A 266 0.95 -12.48 -30.65
C LEU A 266 0.00 -11.94 -31.74
N PRO A 267 -1.29 -11.74 -31.46
CA PRO A 267 -2.22 -11.14 -32.40
C PRO A 267 -1.76 -9.74 -32.84
N PRO A 268 -1.94 -9.35 -34.12
CA PRO A 268 -1.44 -8.08 -34.66
C PRO A 268 -2.05 -6.84 -33.99
N ASN A 269 -3.20 -6.98 -33.34
CA ASN A 269 -3.85 -5.93 -32.56
C ASN A 269 -3.23 -5.71 -31.16
N LEU A 270 -2.33 -6.60 -30.72
CA LEU A 270 -1.59 -6.51 -29.45
C LEU A 270 -0.08 -6.30 -29.67
N THR A 271 0.41 -6.43 -30.90
CA THR A 271 1.79 -6.15 -31.25
C THR A 271 1.99 -4.64 -31.33
N LEU A 272 2.87 -4.10 -30.49
CA LEU A 272 3.26 -2.70 -30.55
C LEU A 272 4.18 -2.49 -31.76
N ASP A 273 3.70 -1.78 -32.77
CA ASP A 273 4.52 -1.30 -33.88
C ASP A 273 4.93 0.15 -33.60
N LEU A 274 6.19 0.35 -33.24
CA LEU A 274 6.72 1.68 -32.91
C LEU A 274 6.76 2.63 -34.13
N ASP A 275 6.64 2.12 -35.36
CA ASP A 275 6.63 2.97 -36.57
C ASP A 275 5.19 3.34 -36.98
N LEU A 276 4.19 2.50 -36.67
CA LEU A 276 2.78 2.74 -36.99
C LEU A 276 1.97 3.34 -35.83
N ASP A 277 2.17 2.86 -34.60
CA ASP A 277 1.39 3.25 -33.40
C ASP A 277 1.94 4.52 -32.74
N PHE A 278 3.20 4.86 -33.02
CA PHE A 278 3.86 6.05 -32.49
C PHE A 278 4.01 7.10 -33.59
N ASP A 279 2.98 7.91 -33.81
CA ASP A 279 3.12 9.12 -34.63
C ASP A 279 3.64 10.27 -33.74
N PRO A 280 4.91 10.72 -33.91
CA PRO A 280 5.45 11.84 -33.16
C PRO A 280 4.71 13.16 -33.42
N ARG A 281 3.83 13.23 -34.43
CA ARG A 281 3.04 14.43 -34.78
C ARG A 281 1.66 14.47 -34.12
N ASN A 282 1.01 13.31 -33.88
CA ASN A 282 -0.32 13.22 -33.27
C ASN A 282 -0.33 13.20 -31.73
N SER A 283 0.82 13.00 -31.09
CA SER A 283 0.96 13.09 -29.63
C SER A 283 0.98 14.53 -29.08
N ILE A 284 0.79 15.54 -29.95
CA ILE A 284 0.64 16.96 -29.56
C ILE A 284 -0.81 17.39 -29.78
N PRO A 285 -1.71 17.23 -28.78
CA PRO A 285 -2.95 17.99 -28.76
C PRO A 285 -2.59 19.49 -28.69
N GLN A 286 -3.02 20.27 -29.69
CA GLN A 286 -2.84 21.73 -29.74
C GLN A 286 -3.40 22.47 -28.51
N GLU A 287 -4.18 21.82 -27.63
CA GLU A 287 -4.63 22.38 -26.34
C GLU A 287 -3.64 22.26 -25.17
N THR A 288 -2.48 21.61 -25.32
CA THR A 288 -1.44 21.56 -24.26
C THR A 288 -0.17 22.35 -24.62
N GLN A 289 -0.37 23.49 -25.29
CA GLN A 289 0.49 24.68 -25.16
C GLN A 289 0.09 25.52 -23.93
N ARG A 290 -0.38 24.90 -22.84
CA ARG A 290 0.10 25.35 -21.54
C ARG A 290 1.43 24.65 -21.39
N GLU A 291 2.51 25.38 -21.65
CA GLU A 291 3.79 25.11 -21.01
C GLU A 291 3.47 24.50 -19.65
N VAL A 292 3.84 23.23 -19.43
CA VAL A 292 4.31 22.90 -18.10
C VAL A 292 5.48 23.86 -17.97
N LYS A 293 5.24 25.02 -17.37
CA LYS A 293 6.29 25.80 -16.74
C LYS A 293 6.89 24.82 -15.77
N THR A 294 7.84 24.01 -16.27
CA THR A 294 8.94 23.52 -15.47
C THR A 294 9.36 24.78 -14.77
N SER A 295 9.07 24.84 -13.47
CA SER A 295 9.41 26.01 -12.67
C SER A 295 10.84 26.37 -13.06
N TRP A 296 11.18 27.64 -13.28
CA TRP A 296 12.51 28.03 -13.74
C TRP A 296 13.64 27.34 -12.93
N LEU A 297 13.34 26.95 -11.68
CA LEU A 297 14.10 26.08 -10.80
C LEU A 297 14.39 24.68 -11.36
N GLU A 298 13.39 23.97 -11.90
CA GLU A 298 13.52 22.61 -12.46
C GLU A 298 14.49 22.55 -13.64
N SER A 299 14.42 23.54 -14.54
CA SER A 299 15.30 23.57 -15.72
C SER A 299 16.75 23.92 -15.36
N LYS A 300 16.96 24.69 -14.28
CA LYS A 300 18.28 25.10 -13.81
C LYS A 300 18.95 24.07 -12.89
N LEU A 301 18.17 23.28 -12.15
CA LEU A 301 18.67 22.37 -11.12
C LEU A 301 18.90 20.92 -11.60
N LYS A 302 18.29 20.50 -12.72
CA LYS A 302 18.52 19.17 -13.29
C LYS A 302 19.96 19.02 -13.78
N PRO A 303 20.75 18.06 -13.24
CA PRO A 303 22.11 17.82 -13.71
C PRO A 303 22.10 17.23 -15.13
N LYS A 304 22.86 17.83 -16.05
CA LYS A 304 22.93 17.42 -17.46
C LYS A 304 23.86 16.22 -17.73
N THR A 305 24.69 15.79 -16.79
CA THR A 305 25.62 14.66 -16.96
C THR A 305 26.00 14.02 -15.60
N ILE A 306 26.02 12.68 -15.55
CA ILE A 306 26.42 11.89 -14.36
C ILE A 306 27.73 11.16 -14.67
N HIS A 307 28.84 11.57 -14.05
CA HIS A 307 30.10 10.83 -14.10
C HIS A 307 30.28 10.01 -12.81
N SER A 308 30.60 8.72 -12.93
CA SER A 308 30.94 7.86 -11.79
C SER A 308 32.38 8.15 -11.34
N ARG A 309 32.54 8.83 -10.19
CA ARG A 309 33.83 9.37 -9.73
C ARG A 309 34.44 8.67 -8.51
N TYR A 310 33.98 7.46 -8.15
CA TYR A 310 34.40 6.80 -6.91
C TYR A 310 35.23 5.53 -7.17
N PRO A 311 36.32 5.31 -6.40
CA PRO A 311 37.23 4.18 -6.59
C PRO A 311 36.65 2.84 -6.12
N PHE A 312 35.63 2.87 -5.26
CA PHE A 312 35.02 1.68 -4.69
C PHE A 312 33.79 1.23 -5.50
N LYS A 313 33.67 -0.07 -5.77
CA LYS A 313 32.54 -0.70 -6.49
C LYS A 313 31.99 -1.89 -5.69
N GLY A 314 30.70 -2.18 -5.85
CA GLY A 314 30.06 -3.38 -5.32
C GLY A 314 29.72 -3.34 -3.82
N LYS A 315 29.76 -4.51 -3.16
CA LYS A 315 29.38 -4.72 -1.75
C LYS A 315 30.07 -3.78 -0.73
N PRO A 316 31.38 -3.46 -0.82
CA PRO A 316 32.01 -2.56 0.17
C PRO A 316 31.51 -1.11 0.07
N LEU A 317 31.19 -0.62 -1.14
CA LEU A 317 30.61 0.72 -1.31
C LEU A 317 29.23 0.82 -0.65
N LEU A 318 28.41 -0.22 -0.80
CA LEU A 318 27.09 -0.30 -0.18
C LEU A 318 27.20 -0.21 1.34
N TRP A 319 28.06 -1.04 1.95
CA TRP A 319 28.23 -1.05 3.40
C TRP A 319 28.79 0.26 3.95
N MET A 320 29.75 0.89 3.27
CA MET A 320 30.23 2.21 3.68
C MET A 320 29.14 3.27 3.58
N THR A 321 28.35 3.26 2.50
CA THR A 321 27.26 4.24 2.33
C THR A 321 26.20 4.07 3.43
N CYS A 322 25.81 2.84 3.75
CA CYS A 322 24.92 2.57 4.87
C CYS A 322 25.53 2.99 6.21
N ALA A 323 26.81 2.69 6.46
CA ALA A 323 27.48 3.08 7.70
C ALA A 323 27.52 4.61 7.89
N PHE A 324 27.78 5.37 6.81
CA PHE A 324 27.73 6.83 6.85
C PHE A 324 26.31 7.37 7.04
N GLY A 325 25.29 6.75 6.41
CA GLY A 325 23.89 7.07 6.64
C GLY A 325 23.50 6.85 8.10
N SER A 326 23.73 5.64 8.60
CA SER A 326 23.43 5.25 9.99
C SER A 326 24.19 6.07 11.03
N LEU A 327 25.42 6.51 10.75
CA LEU A 327 26.13 7.46 11.62
C LEU A 327 25.41 8.82 11.70
N GLY A 328 24.85 9.29 10.59
CA GLY A 328 24.00 10.49 10.57
C GLY A 328 22.74 10.32 11.41
N ASP A 329 22.08 9.17 11.33
CA ASP A 329 20.88 8.89 12.13
C ASP A 329 21.20 8.71 13.61
N ALA A 330 22.37 8.18 13.95
CA ALA A 330 22.85 8.15 15.34
C ALA A 330 23.05 9.57 15.90
N LEU A 331 23.63 10.49 15.13
CA LEU A 331 23.77 11.90 15.54
C LEU A 331 22.41 12.57 15.70
N PHE A 332 21.46 12.27 14.81
CA PHE A 332 20.09 12.75 14.95
C PHE A 332 19.41 12.20 16.22
N GLY A 333 19.55 10.91 16.51
CA GLY A 333 19.07 10.30 17.74
C GLY A 333 19.69 10.92 19.00
N TYR A 334 20.99 11.23 18.95
CA TYR A 334 21.70 11.91 20.03
C TYR A 334 21.12 13.30 20.32
N ASP A 335 20.86 14.11 19.29
CA ASP A 335 20.23 15.44 19.43
C ASP A 335 18.81 15.37 20.02
N GLN A 336 18.04 14.31 19.73
CA GLN A 336 16.74 14.11 20.36
C GLN A 336 16.86 13.72 21.84
N GLY A 337 17.86 12.90 22.19
CA GLY A 337 18.08 12.45 23.57
C GLY A 337 18.54 13.56 24.51
N ILE A 338 19.46 14.42 24.07
CA ILE A 338 20.16 15.38 24.94
C ILE A 338 19.21 16.44 25.52
N ILE A 339 18.13 16.71 24.79
CA ILE A 339 17.13 17.70 25.18
C ILE A 339 16.39 17.29 26.45
N ALA A 340 16.17 15.99 26.67
CA ALA A 340 15.55 15.50 27.89
C ALA A 340 16.45 15.77 29.12
N GLY A 341 17.77 15.58 28.99
CA GLY A 341 18.73 15.89 30.06
C GLY A 341 18.91 17.39 30.30
N LEU A 342 18.98 18.20 29.24
CA LEU A 342 19.13 19.66 29.33
C LEU A 342 17.95 20.34 30.03
N LEU A 343 16.73 19.83 29.86
CA LEU A 343 15.53 20.37 30.51
C LEU A 343 15.49 20.18 32.03
N VAL A 344 16.33 19.29 32.57
CA VAL A 344 16.43 19.03 34.02
C VAL A 344 17.69 19.68 34.61
N ASN A 345 18.62 20.16 33.77
CA ASN A 345 19.88 20.71 34.22
C ASN A 345 19.72 22.15 34.76
N PRO A 346 20.07 22.44 36.03
CA PRO A 346 19.85 23.75 36.64
C PRO A 346 20.69 24.87 36.02
N VAL A 347 21.88 24.56 35.48
CA VAL A 347 22.74 25.54 34.79
C VAL A 347 22.14 25.92 33.44
N PHE A 348 21.57 24.94 32.72
CA PHE A 348 20.89 25.21 31.45
C PHE A 348 19.60 26.00 31.68
N ILE A 349 18.81 25.62 32.68
CA ILE A 349 17.57 26.28 33.06
C ILE A 349 17.82 27.74 33.47
N SER A 350 18.77 27.99 34.38
CA SER A 350 19.10 29.35 34.81
C SER A 350 19.63 30.21 33.67
N LYS A 351 20.42 29.66 32.74
CA LYS A 351 20.92 30.42 31.59
C LYS A 351 19.83 30.77 30.57
N PHE A 352 19.01 29.80 30.18
CA PHE A 352 18.09 29.95 29.04
C PHE A 352 16.64 30.25 29.44
N PHE A 353 16.22 29.90 30.66
CA PHE A 353 14.87 30.15 31.17
C PHE A 353 14.82 31.21 32.29
N SER A 354 15.93 31.90 32.61
CA SER A 354 15.93 32.97 33.61
C SER A 354 14.93 34.09 33.31
N SER A 355 14.79 34.50 32.03
CA SER A 355 13.79 35.50 31.61
C SER A 355 12.33 35.01 31.68
N TYR A 356 12.09 33.74 32.00
CA TYR A 356 10.78 33.09 32.01
C TYR A 356 10.41 32.50 33.37
N GLY A 357 11.02 32.98 34.46
CA GLY A 357 10.67 32.61 35.84
C GLY A 357 11.59 31.59 36.49
N ALA A 358 12.69 31.17 35.83
CA ALA A 358 13.63 30.17 36.34
C ALA A 358 14.99 30.73 36.77
N ALA A 359 15.01 31.96 37.32
CA ALA A 359 16.25 32.61 37.76
C ALA A 359 17.01 31.80 38.84
N ASP A 360 16.29 31.03 39.66
CA ASP A 360 16.85 30.18 40.72
C ASP A 360 17.33 28.80 40.24
N GLY A 361 17.22 28.51 38.93
CA GLY A 361 17.60 27.21 38.36
C GLY A 361 16.61 26.07 38.60
N SER A 362 15.49 26.32 39.32
CA SER A 362 14.39 25.36 39.49
C SER A 362 13.41 25.39 38.32
N SER A 363 12.98 24.22 37.87
CA SER A 363 11.96 24.05 36.82
C SER A 363 10.52 24.31 37.28
N ASP A 364 10.27 24.42 38.59
CA ASP A 364 8.90 24.45 39.16
C ASP A 364 8.10 25.70 38.77
N ASN A 365 8.78 26.81 38.48
CA ASN A 365 8.15 28.09 38.12
C ASN A 365 8.06 28.34 36.60
N ILE A 366 8.53 27.39 35.77
CA ILE A 366 8.50 27.54 34.31
C ILE A 366 7.11 27.18 33.80
N ASN A 367 6.53 28.06 32.98
CA ASN A 367 5.28 27.75 32.30
C ASN A 367 5.45 26.52 31.37
N PRO A 368 4.69 25.42 31.56
CA PRO A 368 4.80 24.21 30.75
C PRO A 368 4.67 24.44 29.25
N SER A 369 3.91 25.46 28.84
CA SER A 369 3.74 25.83 27.42
C SER A 369 5.06 26.25 26.77
N ILE A 370 5.97 26.91 27.50
CA ILE A 370 7.26 27.38 26.96
C ILE A 370 8.18 26.20 26.70
N THR A 371 8.25 25.26 27.66
CA THR A 371 8.99 24.00 27.51
C THR A 371 8.41 23.14 26.38
N GLY A 372 7.08 23.10 26.25
CA GLY A 372 6.41 22.43 25.14
C GLY A 372 6.78 23.04 23.78
N ILE A 373 6.76 24.37 23.65
CA ILE A 373 7.17 25.08 22.43
C ILE A 373 8.64 24.80 22.10
N PHE A 374 9.51 24.78 23.11
CA PHE A 374 10.94 24.50 22.95
C PHE A 374 11.22 23.10 22.36
N VAL A 375 10.47 22.09 22.77
CA VAL A 375 10.59 20.73 22.21
C VAL A 375 9.90 20.64 20.85
N ALA A 376 8.69 21.20 20.73
CA ALA A 376 7.84 21.07 19.56
C ALA A 376 8.35 21.83 18.33
N CYS A 377 9.09 22.94 18.48
CA CYS A 377 9.53 23.77 17.36
C CYS A 377 10.36 23.00 16.33
N LEU A 378 11.22 22.08 16.80
CA LEU A 378 12.01 21.20 15.93
C LEU A 378 11.11 20.22 15.18
N GLN A 379 10.12 19.63 15.85
CA GLN A 379 9.22 18.64 15.23
C GLN A 379 8.31 19.27 14.19
N VAL A 380 7.76 20.46 14.48
CA VAL A 380 6.91 21.21 13.53
C VAL A 380 7.71 21.60 12.28
N SER A 381 8.93 22.12 12.46
CA SER A 381 9.79 22.47 11.33
C SER A 381 10.29 21.23 10.56
N ALA A 382 10.53 20.11 11.23
CA ALA A 382 10.84 18.84 10.56
C ALA A 382 9.69 18.30 9.72
N ALA A 383 8.44 18.43 10.20
CA ALA A 383 7.26 18.07 9.42
C ALA A 383 7.11 18.95 8.17
N VAL A 384 7.36 20.25 8.27
CA VAL A 384 7.37 21.14 7.10
C VAL A 384 8.53 20.80 6.15
N GLY A 385 9.72 20.53 6.71
CA GLY A 385 10.90 20.14 5.95
C GLY A 385 10.71 18.84 5.17
N SER A 386 10.07 17.83 5.77
CA SER A 386 9.82 16.55 5.12
C SER A 386 8.85 16.69 3.94
N LEU A 387 7.76 17.46 4.08
CA LEU A 387 6.83 17.76 2.98
C LEU A 387 7.52 18.43 1.79
N VAL A 388 8.40 19.40 2.04
CA VAL A 388 9.16 20.08 0.98
C VAL A 388 10.22 19.16 0.36
N SER A 389 10.82 18.29 1.16
CA SER A 389 11.89 17.40 0.72
C SER A 389 11.44 16.39 -0.34
N GLY A 390 10.17 15.99 -0.35
CA GLY A 390 9.58 15.10 -1.36
C GLY A 390 9.73 15.67 -2.76
N SER A 391 9.07 16.81 -3.00
CA SER A 391 9.11 17.50 -4.29
C SER A 391 10.51 17.98 -4.65
N LEU A 392 11.29 18.46 -3.67
CA LEU A 392 12.65 18.91 -3.94
C LEU A 392 13.57 17.75 -4.33
N GLY A 393 13.47 16.62 -3.63
CA GLY A 393 14.26 15.42 -3.88
C GLY A 393 14.03 14.84 -5.28
N ASP A 394 12.80 14.89 -5.77
CA ASP A 394 12.45 14.47 -7.14
C ASP A 394 13.04 15.42 -8.20
N MET A 395 13.16 16.72 -7.88
CA MET A 395 13.69 17.75 -8.78
C MET A 395 15.23 17.76 -8.85
N ILE A 396 15.92 17.75 -7.69
CA ILE A 396 17.38 17.94 -7.61
C ILE A 396 18.17 16.62 -7.51
N GLY A 397 17.49 15.52 -7.22
CA GLY A 397 18.05 14.20 -6.96
C GLY A 397 18.37 13.97 -5.48
N ARG A 398 18.09 12.75 -5.01
CA ARG A 398 18.19 12.33 -3.61
C ARG A 398 19.54 12.66 -2.95
N LYS A 399 20.67 12.35 -3.61
CA LYS A 399 22.03 12.62 -3.08
C LYS A 399 22.35 14.10 -2.84
N LYS A 400 21.73 15.02 -3.58
CA LYS A 400 21.92 16.46 -3.36
C LYS A 400 21.04 16.95 -2.22
N CYS A 401 19.84 16.38 -2.10
CA CYS A 401 18.91 16.64 -1.00
C CYS A 401 19.54 16.29 0.36
N VAL A 402 20.16 15.10 0.49
CA VAL A 402 20.90 14.72 1.72
C VAL A 402 22.04 15.68 2.04
N ARG A 403 22.81 16.10 1.02
CA ARG A 403 23.91 17.09 1.23
C ARG A 403 23.39 18.44 1.71
N LEU A 404 22.26 18.90 1.17
CA LEU A 404 21.64 20.15 1.60
C LEU A 404 21.13 20.04 3.04
N GLY A 405 20.40 18.97 3.38
CA GLY A 405 19.90 18.72 4.73
C GLY A 405 21.04 18.63 5.76
N GLY A 406 22.10 17.90 5.44
CA GLY A 406 23.30 17.79 6.29
C GLY A 406 24.05 19.11 6.46
N PHE A 407 24.12 19.94 5.41
CA PHE A 407 24.72 21.27 5.51
C PHE A 407 23.90 22.18 6.44
N ILE A 408 22.57 22.20 6.27
CA ILE A 408 21.68 22.96 7.15
C ILE A 408 21.87 22.50 8.61
N TYR A 409 21.80 21.19 8.85
CA TYR A 409 21.96 20.58 10.17
C TYR A 409 23.31 20.96 10.83
N PHE A 410 24.41 20.90 10.08
CA PHE A 410 25.74 21.25 10.57
C PHE A 410 25.82 22.72 11.03
N PHE A 411 25.41 23.67 10.20
CA PHE A 411 25.48 25.09 10.57
C PHE A 411 24.54 25.45 11.73
N THR A 412 23.36 24.82 11.79
CA THR A 412 22.41 25.07 12.89
C THR A 412 22.88 24.50 14.21
N ALA A 413 23.62 23.40 14.20
CA ALA A 413 24.25 22.85 15.40
C ALA A 413 25.28 23.84 15.97
N PHE A 414 26.07 24.51 15.12
CA PHE A 414 26.97 25.59 15.55
C PHE A 414 26.22 26.76 16.16
N ILE A 415 25.11 27.19 15.54
CA ILE A 415 24.28 28.29 16.06
C ILE A 415 23.75 27.96 17.46
N GLN A 416 23.33 26.71 17.71
CA GLN A 416 22.86 26.28 19.02
C GLN A 416 23.98 26.16 20.05
N ALA A 417 25.15 25.63 19.65
CA ALA A 417 26.30 25.50 20.54
C ALA A 417 26.81 26.86 21.06
N PHE A 418 26.77 27.89 20.22
CA PHE A 418 27.22 29.25 20.56
C PHE A 418 26.08 30.22 20.88
N ALA A 419 24.87 29.73 21.13
CA ALA A 419 23.72 30.59 21.39
C ALA A 419 23.91 31.40 22.69
N PRO A 420 23.84 32.75 22.63
CA PRO A 420 23.93 33.60 23.82
C PRO A 420 22.62 33.63 24.61
N ASP A 421 21.48 33.55 23.90
CA ASP A 421 20.13 33.73 24.44
C ASP A 421 19.17 32.62 23.98
N PHE A 422 18.07 32.46 24.71
CA PHE A 422 17.00 31.50 24.42
C PHE A 422 16.41 31.65 23.01
N ARG A 423 16.24 32.89 22.54
CA ARG A 423 15.66 33.17 21.22
C ARG A 423 16.55 32.64 20.10
N THR A 424 17.86 32.88 20.19
CA THR A 424 18.84 32.40 19.21
C THR A 424 18.89 30.88 19.20
N PHE A 425 18.78 30.25 20.38
CA PHE A 425 18.71 28.80 20.51
C PHE A 425 17.47 28.21 19.82
N ILE A 426 16.27 28.79 20.06
CA ILE A 426 15.02 28.36 19.40
C ILE A 426 15.07 28.57 17.88
N ILE A 427 15.64 29.68 17.40
CA ILE A 427 15.81 29.92 15.96
C ILE A 427 16.71 28.83 15.37
N GLY A 428 17.83 28.52 16.04
CA GLY A 428 18.71 27.42 15.68
C GLY A 428 17.97 26.08 15.57
N ARG A 429 17.16 25.71 16.59
CA ARG A 429 16.34 24.48 16.59
C ARG A 429 15.32 24.44 15.46
N THR A 430 14.63 25.55 15.19
CA THR A 430 13.63 25.62 14.12
C THR A 430 14.28 25.42 12.75
N ILE A 431 15.45 26.00 12.50
CA ILE A 431 16.16 25.79 11.23
C ILE A 431 16.77 24.37 11.19
N GLN A 432 17.25 23.86 12.31
CA GLN A 432 17.74 22.48 12.40
C GLN A 432 16.65 21.47 12.04
N GLY A 433 15.43 21.68 12.54
CA GLY A 433 14.29 20.82 12.22
C GLY A 433 14.01 20.73 10.72
N LEU A 434 14.12 21.84 9.97
CA LEU A 434 14.02 21.77 8.51
C LEU A 434 15.07 20.81 7.92
N GLY A 435 16.34 20.94 8.32
CA GLY A 435 17.43 20.05 7.88
C GLY A 435 17.18 18.58 8.23
N VAL A 436 16.70 18.32 9.45
CA VAL A 436 16.27 16.99 9.90
C VAL A 436 15.16 16.43 9.02
N GLY A 437 14.15 17.24 8.68
CA GLY A 437 13.05 16.82 7.82
C GLY A 437 13.54 16.36 6.43
N PHE A 438 14.51 17.07 5.84
CA PHE A 438 15.15 16.66 4.59
C PHE A 438 15.89 15.33 4.72
N LEU A 439 16.62 15.12 5.82
CA LEU A 439 17.39 13.91 6.07
C LEU A 439 16.47 12.70 6.34
N SER A 440 15.52 12.85 7.26
CA SER A 440 14.59 11.79 7.68
C SER A 440 13.74 11.25 6.53
N MET A 441 13.36 12.09 5.56
CA MET A 441 12.65 11.59 4.37
C MET A 441 13.58 10.97 3.32
N THR A 442 14.78 11.52 3.13
CA THR A 442 15.63 11.16 1.98
C THR A 442 16.56 9.98 2.28
N VAL A 443 17.09 9.86 3.50
CA VAL A 443 18.08 8.83 3.87
C VAL A 443 17.49 7.40 3.74
N PRO A 444 16.31 7.08 4.31
CA PRO A 444 15.73 5.73 4.17
C PRO A 444 15.40 5.38 2.71
N VAL A 445 15.01 6.38 1.92
CA VAL A 445 14.71 6.20 0.49
C VAL A 445 15.98 5.85 -0.28
N ILE A 446 17.09 6.55 -0.04
CA ILE A 446 18.38 6.20 -0.66
C ILE A 446 18.83 4.81 -0.21
N GLN A 447 18.67 4.48 1.07
CA GLN A 447 19.06 3.19 1.63
C GLN A 447 18.32 2.03 0.93
N THR A 448 17.01 2.19 0.70
CA THR A 448 16.17 1.19 0.02
C THR A 448 16.41 1.13 -1.50
N GLU A 449 16.74 2.25 -2.14
CA GLU A 449 17.10 2.34 -3.56
C GLU A 449 18.45 1.66 -3.87
N ILE A 450 19.44 1.79 -2.98
CA ILE A 450 20.79 1.21 -3.18
C ILE A 450 20.85 -0.26 -2.70
N ALA A 451 20.02 -0.65 -1.72
CA ALA A 451 20.03 -2.00 -1.17
C ALA A 451 19.45 -3.05 -2.13
N ALA A 452 20.11 -4.22 -2.17
CA ALA A 452 19.61 -5.38 -2.89
C ALA A 452 18.26 -5.84 -2.32
N PRO A 453 17.30 -6.32 -3.14
CA PRO A 453 15.92 -6.61 -2.73
C PRO A 453 15.82 -7.47 -1.46
N HIS A 454 16.63 -8.53 -1.36
CA HIS A 454 16.65 -9.45 -0.22
C HIS A 454 17.20 -8.88 1.09
N ARG A 455 17.82 -7.68 1.09
CA ARG A 455 18.46 -7.06 2.27
C ARG A 455 17.95 -5.66 2.60
N ARG A 456 16.93 -5.17 1.87
CA ARG A 456 16.37 -3.83 2.08
C ARG A 456 15.94 -3.62 3.53
N GLY A 457 15.18 -4.57 4.08
CA GLY A 457 14.73 -4.52 5.47
C GLY A 457 15.87 -4.50 6.49
N LEU A 458 16.91 -5.31 6.27
CA LEU A 458 18.09 -5.34 7.16
C LEU A 458 18.82 -3.99 7.15
N MET A 459 19.00 -3.37 5.98
CA MET A 459 19.71 -2.09 5.87
C MET A 459 18.95 -0.96 6.56
N VAL A 460 17.62 -0.91 6.42
CA VAL A 460 16.78 0.06 7.14
C VAL A 460 16.74 -0.25 8.65
N GLY A 461 16.73 -1.52 9.04
CA GLY A 461 16.79 -1.92 10.45
C GLY A 461 18.08 -1.48 11.16
N ILE A 462 19.23 -1.58 10.49
CA ILE A 462 20.51 -1.08 11.00
C ILE A 462 20.44 0.44 11.22
N GLU A 463 19.88 1.18 10.27
CA GLU A 463 19.69 2.64 10.34
C GLU A 463 18.94 3.06 11.62
N TYR A 464 17.77 2.46 11.86
CA TYR A 464 16.98 2.71 13.07
C TYR A 464 17.68 2.24 14.35
N THR A 465 18.45 1.16 14.28
CA THR A 465 19.23 0.69 15.45
C THR A 465 20.28 1.73 15.86
N PHE A 466 20.96 2.35 14.89
CA PHE A 466 21.91 3.42 15.16
C PHE A 466 21.24 4.68 15.69
N LEU A 467 20.05 5.02 15.17
CA LEU A 467 19.24 6.13 15.70
C LEU A 467 18.93 5.93 17.20
N ILE A 468 18.40 4.76 17.56
CA ILE A 468 18.10 4.43 18.96
C ILE A 468 19.39 4.37 19.80
N GLY A 469 20.47 3.81 19.24
CA GLY A 469 21.77 3.78 19.89
C GLY A 469 22.32 5.17 20.21
N GLY A 470 22.16 6.14 19.29
CA GLY A 470 22.53 7.54 19.50
C GLY A 470 21.70 8.20 20.60
N TYR A 471 20.38 7.95 20.61
CA TYR A 471 19.49 8.42 21.68
C TYR A 471 19.93 7.88 23.05
N ALA A 472 20.18 6.57 23.14
CA ALA A 472 20.66 5.94 24.36
C ALA A 472 22.01 6.52 24.81
N LEU A 473 22.96 6.69 23.88
CA LEU A 473 24.26 7.28 24.19
C LEU A 473 24.11 8.69 24.77
N SER A 474 23.18 9.50 24.26
CA SER A 474 22.89 10.81 24.85
C SER A 474 22.43 10.72 26.29
N THR A 475 21.47 9.84 26.58
CA THR A 475 20.95 9.71 27.96
C THR A 475 22.03 9.27 28.95
N TRP A 476 22.98 8.44 28.52
CA TRP A 476 24.13 8.06 29.34
C TRP A 476 25.12 9.21 29.55
N VAL A 477 25.32 10.03 28.52
CA VAL A 477 26.16 11.24 28.62
C VAL A 477 25.52 12.24 29.60
N ASP A 478 24.21 12.48 29.49
CA ASP A 478 23.46 13.35 30.41
C ASP A 478 23.56 12.86 31.85
N PHE A 479 23.39 11.55 32.06
CA PHE A 479 23.57 10.91 33.35
C PHE A 479 25.00 11.13 33.89
N GLY A 480 26.03 10.95 33.06
CA GLY A 480 27.43 11.16 33.47
C GLY A 480 27.71 12.60 33.90
N PHE A 481 27.25 13.58 33.13
CA PHE A 481 27.46 15.01 33.45
C PHE A 481 26.62 15.48 34.64
N TYR A 482 25.46 14.88 34.88
CA TYR A 482 24.64 15.17 36.06
C TYR A 482 25.39 14.92 37.38
N TYR A 483 26.23 13.88 37.45
CA TYR A 483 27.03 13.58 38.66
C TYR A 483 28.40 14.28 38.70
N LEU A 484 28.96 14.66 37.55
CA LEU A 484 30.31 15.23 37.45
C LEU A 484 30.36 16.75 37.65
N ILE A 485 29.26 17.48 37.46
CA ILE A 485 29.19 18.92 37.68
C ILE A 485 28.42 19.16 38.99
N PRO A 486 29.10 19.31 40.14
CA PRO A 486 28.43 19.76 41.36
C PRO A 486 27.89 21.18 41.12
N GLY A 487 26.61 21.36 41.42
CA GLY A 487 25.86 22.61 41.21
C GLY A 487 26.41 23.82 41.94
#